data_AF-A0A2R6MW36-F1
#
_entry.id   AF-A0A2R6MW36-F1
#
_cell.length_a   1.000
_cell.length_b   1.000
_cell.length_c   1.000
_cell.angle_alpha   90.00
_cell.angle_beta   90.00
_cell.angle_gamma   90.00
#
_symmetry.space_group_name_H-M   'P 1'
#
loop_
_entity.id
_entity.type
_entity.pdbx_description
1 polymer ?
#
loop_
_entity_poly.entity_id
_entity_poly.type
_entity_poly.pdbx_seq_one_letter_code
_entity_poly.pdbx_strand_id
1 'polypeptide(L)'
;MSVILLLALGLLALPVYRFRPWEADLSGRVLEFGRTRRLTLSLAVALFVLVRLPVVPELLGPVVTLLVLPLRAAPQVLFGAKVFYADLLGETAGQAVFRAGRLYVEFLWLYTVGRLVPRELTLVLSRDTGIYPKSTYGSNPYSGYAESERVGFDVGSVDGVSIGNASRAYPEETVTGADVINDEVGGVSVLVVEDQREGGVKLFVREVDGEPVRFSLSDGRLVDEAGNEWSFDGEAREGPHAGAELDRLNSHGIFWFAWSEFHPETVETPSE
;
A
#
# COMPACT_ATOMS: atom_id res chain seq x y z
N MET A 1 -46.23 -1.86 -12.23
CA MET A 1 -46.10 -3.09 -11.41
C MET A 1 -44.64 -3.60 -11.34
N SER A 2 -43.63 -2.75 -11.57
CA SER A 2 -42.21 -3.20 -11.63
C SER A 2 -41.30 -2.53 -10.59
N VAL A 3 -41.81 -1.55 -9.84
CA VAL A 3 -41.03 -0.81 -8.83
C VAL A 3 -41.12 -1.48 -7.45
N ILE A 4 -42.23 -2.17 -7.16
CA ILE A 4 -42.46 -2.86 -5.87
C ILE A 4 -41.67 -4.18 -5.79
N LEU A 5 -41.45 -4.87 -6.92
CA LEU A 5 -40.66 -6.10 -6.96
C LEU A 5 -39.16 -5.87 -6.70
N LEU A 6 -38.63 -4.72 -7.12
CA LEU A 6 -37.22 -4.35 -6.88
C LEU A 6 -36.96 -3.90 -5.44
N LEU A 7 -37.97 -3.34 -4.76
CA LEU A 7 -37.90 -3.03 -3.34
C LEU A 7 -37.97 -4.30 -2.46
N ALA A 8 -38.68 -5.33 -2.91
CA ALA A 8 -38.77 -6.61 -2.19
C ALA A 8 -37.47 -7.44 -2.26
N LEU A 9 -36.73 -7.39 -3.38
CA LEU A 9 -35.44 -8.09 -3.50
C LEU A 9 -34.30 -7.41 -2.73
N GLY A 10 -34.37 -6.08 -2.52
CA GLY A 10 -33.35 -5.33 -1.78
C GLY A 10 -33.37 -5.52 -0.27
N LEU A 11 -34.45 -6.09 0.29
CA LEU A 11 -34.62 -6.30 1.73
C LEU A 11 -34.28 -7.72 2.20
N LEU A 12 -34.05 -8.67 1.29
CA LEU A 12 -33.82 -10.10 1.62
C LEU A 12 -32.35 -10.54 1.58
N ALA A 13 -31.41 -9.66 1.21
CA ALA A 13 -29.98 -9.97 1.19
C ALA A 13 -29.23 -9.22 2.31
N LEU A 14 -29.40 -9.69 3.54
CA LEU A 14 -28.45 -9.40 4.63
C LEU A 14 -27.61 -10.66 4.86
N PRO A 15 -26.37 -10.74 4.37
CA PRO A 15 -25.44 -11.75 4.83
C PRO A 15 -24.77 -11.26 6.12
N VAL A 16 -24.92 -12.07 7.16
CA VAL A 16 -24.16 -12.02 8.41
C VAL A 16 -22.68 -12.20 8.09
N TYR A 17 -21.88 -11.17 8.35
CA TYR A 17 -20.42 -11.21 8.26
C TYR A 17 -19.85 -11.73 9.59
N ARG A 18 -18.96 -12.72 9.57
CA ARG A 18 -18.18 -13.13 10.75
C ARG A 18 -16.82 -12.43 10.73
N PHE A 19 -16.59 -11.57 11.72
CA PHE A 19 -15.37 -10.78 11.90
C PHE A 19 -14.21 -11.61 12.47
N ARG A 20 -12.97 -11.17 12.18
CA ARG A 20 -11.75 -11.67 12.82
C ARG A 20 -11.59 -11.06 14.22
N PRO A 21 -10.85 -11.70 15.15
CA PRO A 21 -10.85 -11.36 16.58
C PRO A 21 -10.41 -9.92 16.92
N TRP A 22 -9.65 -9.24 16.05
CA TRP A 22 -9.11 -7.90 16.28
C TRP A 22 -9.92 -6.75 15.65
N GLU A 23 -11.07 -7.02 15.02
CA GLU A 23 -11.90 -6.02 14.33
C GLU A 23 -13.17 -5.58 15.12
N ALA A 24 -13.26 -5.91 16.41
CA ALA A 24 -14.51 -5.87 17.18
C ALA A 24 -15.19 -4.48 17.30
N ASP A 25 -14.44 -3.38 17.28
CA ASP A 25 -14.96 -2.03 17.55
C ASP A 25 -15.57 -1.32 16.31
N LEU A 26 -15.21 -1.76 15.09
CA LEU A 26 -15.71 -1.15 13.83
C LEU A 26 -17.15 -1.55 13.52
N SER A 27 -17.62 -2.68 14.05
CA SER A 27 -18.91 -3.28 13.74
C SER A 27 -20.10 -2.40 14.18
N GLY A 28 -20.02 -1.78 15.36
CA GLY A 28 -21.07 -0.88 15.89
C GLY A 28 -21.15 0.44 15.11
N ARG A 29 -20.00 1.04 14.80
CA ARG A 29 -19.91 2.33 14.09
C ARG A 29 -20.38 2.24 12.64
N VAL A 30 -20.11 1.13 11.95
CA VAL A 30 -20.57 0.89 10.57
C VAL A 30 -22.08 0.66 10.50
N LEU A 31 -22.67 -0.02 11.50
CA LEU A 31 -24.12 -0.22 11.59
C LEU A 31 -24.88 1.08 11.90
N GLU A 32 -24.31 1.95 12.73
CA GLU A 32 -24.86 3.28 13.01
C GLU A 32 -24.70 4.23 11.80
N PHE A 33 -23.58 4.14 11.08
CA PHE A 33 -23.34 4.85 9.82
C PHE A 33 -24.38 4.46 8.74
N GLY A 34 -24.69 3.17 8.61
CA GLY A 34 -25.70 2.67 7.66
C GLY A 34 -27.15 3.04 8.02
N ARG A 35 -27.48 3.15 9.31
CA ARG A 35 -28.83 3.58 9.75
C ARG A 35 -29.07 5.08 9.56
N THR A 36 -28.07 5.90 9.81
CA THR A 36 -28.23 7.37 9.91
C THR A 36 -28.32 8.06 8.54
N ARG A 37 -27.82 7.43 7.47
CA ARG A 37 -27.64 8.06 6.15
C ARG A 37 -28.59 7.58 5.05
N ARG A 38 -29.82 7.15 5.39
CA ARG A 38 -30.90 6.93 4.39
C ARG A 38 -31.12 8.15 3.48
N LEU A 39 -31.04 9.35 4.06
CA LEU A 39 -31.08 10.61 3.32
C LEU A 39 -29.90 10.79 2.36
N THR A 40 -28.71 10.26 2.68
CA THR A 40 -27.53 10.39 1.81
C THR A 40 -27.65 9.50 0.57
N LEU A 41 -28.25 8.32 0.72
CA LEU A 41 -28.54 7.43 -0.40
C LEU A 41 -29.65 8.01 -1.29
N SER A 42 -30.71 8.55 -0.69
CA SER A 42 -31.77 9.27 -1.43
C SER A 42 -31.24 10.52 -2.11
N LEU A 43 -30.33 11.26 -1.46
CA LEU A 43 -29.67 12.44 -2.03
C LEU A 43 -28.73 12.04 -3.16
N ALA A 44 -27.99 10.93 -3.05
CA ALA A 44 -27.13 10.41 -4.11
C ALA A 44 -27.93 9.96 -5.34
N VAL A 45 -29.10 9.33 -5.12
CA VAL A 45 -30.03 8.97 -6.20
C VAL A 45 -30.69 10.21 -6.80
N ALA A 46 -31.08 11.19 -5.99
CA ALA A 46 -31.59 12.47 -6.46
C ALA A 46 -30.53 13.26 -7.25
N LEU A 47 -29.27 13.26 -6.80
CA LEU A 47 -28.13 13.88 -7.47
C LEU A 47 -27.80 13.14 -8.78
N PHE A 48 -27.90 11.81 -8.80
CA PHE A 48 -27.78 10.97 -10.00
C PHE A 48 -28.86 11.31 -11.04
N VAL A 49 -30.08 11.59 -10.61
CA VAL A 49 -31.17 12.06 -11.48
C VAL A 49 -30.95 13.52 -11.93
N LEU A 50 -30.45 14.39 -11.04
CA LEU A 50 -30.16 15.80 -11.32
C LEU A 50 -28.98 16.00 -12.28
N VAL A 51 -27.91 15.21 -12.15
CA VAL A 51 -26.76 15.22 -13.08
C VAL A 51 -27.16 14.70 -14.47
N ARG A 52 -28.27 13.95 -14.57
CA ARG A 52 -28.88 13.53 -15.84
C ARG A 52 -29.89 14.53 -16.43
N LEU A 53 -30.15 15.66 -15.77
CA LEU A 53 -30.95 16.72 -16.38
C LEU A 53 -30.13 17.44 -17.45
N PRO A 54 -30.73 17.76 -18.62
CA PRO A 54 -30.02 18.08 -19.85
C PRO A 54 -29.39 19.49 -19.90
N VAL A 55 -29.05 20.12 -18.77
CA VAL A 55 -28.72 21.56 -18.69
C VAL A 55 -27.22 21.85 -18.47
N VAL A 56 -26.34 20.85 -18.34
CA VAL A 56 -24.91 21.08 -18.00
C VAL A 56 -23.84 20.58 -19.00
N PRO A 57 -24.08 19.74 -20.02
CA PRO A 57 -22.95 19.14 -20.75
C PRO A 57 -22.73 19.80 -22.12
N GLU A 58 -21.92 20.86 -22.21
CA GLU A 58 -21.49 21.32 -23.55
C GLU A 58 -20.01 21.18 -23.88
N LEU A 59 -19.07 20.96 -22.95
CA LEU A 59 -17.66 20.86 -23.39
C LEU A 59 -16.81 19.71 -22.86
N LEU A 60 -17.16 18.99 -21.78
CA LEU A 60 -16.32 17.88 -21.27
C LEU A 60 -17.09 16.66 -20.71
N GLY A 61 -18.42 16.71 -20.67
CA GLY A 61 -19.25 15.73 -19.97
C GLY A 61 -19.21 14.28 -20.51
N PRO A 62 -19.32 14.02 -21.82
CA PRO A 62 -19.45 12.66 -22.34
C PRO A 62 -18.18 11.83 -22.14
N VAL A 63 -17.01 12.43 -22.35
CA VAL A 63 -15.70 11.74 -22.32
C VAL A 63 -15.31 11.37 -20.88
N VAL A 64 -15.48 12.31 -19.93
CA VAL A 64 -15.21 12.06 -18.51
C VAL A 64 -16.21 11.06 -17.92
N THR A 65 -17.47 11.15 -18.32
CA THR A 65 -18.50 10.18 -17.87
C THR A 65 -18.22 8.78 -18.40
N LEU A 66 -17.79 8.63 -19.66
CA LEU A 66 -17.36 7.35 -20.24
C LEU A 66 -16.09 6.78 -19.60
N LEU A 67 -15.14 7.63 -19.19
CA LEU A 67 -13.89 7.22 -18.53
C LEU A 67 -14.10 6.74 -17.09
N VAL A 68 -15.08 7.28 -16.36
CA VAL A 68 -15.28 7.01 -14.93
C VAL A 68 -16.39 5.99 -14.64
N LEU A 69 -17.32 5.77 -15.59
CA LEU A 69 -18.39 4.76 -15.45
C LEU A 69 -17.89 3.34 -15.13
N PRO A 70 -16.85 2.82 -15.81
CA PRO A 70 -16.33 1.47 -15.55
C PRO A 70 -15.76 1.35 -14.13
N LEU A 71 -15.06 2.37 -13.65
CA LEU A 71 -14.42 2.39 -12.33
C LEU A 71 -15.43 2.36 -11.18
N ARG A 72 -16.61 2.95 -11.36
CA ARG A 72 -17.61 3.05 -10.29
C ARG A 72 -18.59 1.88 -10.24
N ALA A 73 -18.90 1.25 -11.37
CA ALA A 73 -19.89 0.17 -11.46
C ALA A 73 -19.27 -1.24 -11.47
N ALA A 74 -18.04 -1.40 -11.98
CA ALA A 74 -17.41 -2.71 -12.10
C ALA A 74 -17.18 -3.43 -10.76
N PRO A 75 -16.77 -2.76 -9.66
CA PRO A 75 -16.56 -3.47 -8.39
C PRO A 75 -17.83 -4.13 -7.86
N GLN A 76 -19.01 -3.50 -7.99
CA GLN A 76 -20.26 -4.08 -7.49
C GLN A 76 -20.75 -5.23 -8.39
N VAL A 77 -20.59 -5.11 -9.71
CA VAL A 77 -20.97 -6.17 -10.67
C VAL A 77 -20.07 -7.39 -10.53
N LEU A 78 -18.75 -7.19 -10.41
CA LEU A 78 -17.78 -8.26 -10.21
C LEU A 78 -17.98 -8.96 -8.86
N PHE A 79 -18.32 -8.21 -7.81
CA PHE A 79 -18.66 -8.78 -6.52
C PHE A 79 -19.95 -9.63 -6.59
N GLY A 80 -20.98 -9.16 -7.30
CA GLY A 80 -22.20 -9.95 -7.54
C GLY A 80 -21.92 -11.25 -8.30
N ALA A 81 -21.07 -11.19 -9.34
CA ALA A 81 -20.63 -12.37 -10.08
C ALA A 81 -19.84 -13.34 -9.19
N LYS A 82 -18.93 -12.83 -8.35
CA LYS A 82 -18.18 -13.65 -7.38
C LYS A 82 -19.12 -14.47 -6.50
N VAL A 83 -20.12 -13.82 -5.89
CA VAL A 83 -21.07 -14.46 -4.98
C VAL A 83 -21.90 -15.51 -5.71
N PHE A 84 -22.39 -15.21 -6.91
CA PHE A 84 -23.15 -16.16 -7.73
C PHE A 84 -22.35 -17.41 -8.10
N TYR A 85 -21.11 -17.24 -8.57
CA TYR A 85 -20.27 -18.38 -8.97
C TYR A 85 -19.67 -19.15 -7.78
N ALA A 86 -19.49 -18.49 -6.62
CA ALA A 86 -19.12 -19.17 -5.38
C ALA A 86 -20.21 -20.13 -4.91
N ASP A 87 -21.48 -19.71 -5.00
CA ASP A 87 -22.64 -20.54 -4.65
C ASP A 87 -22.85 -21.70 -5.65
N LEU A 88 -22.67 -21.44 -6.95
CA LEU A 88 -22.92 -22.44 -8.00
C LEU A 88 -21.80 -23.48 -8.14
N LEU A 89 -20.53 -23.07 -8.04
CA LEU A 89 -19.36 -23.87 -8.42
C LEU A 89 -18.30 -23.98 -7.32
N GLY A 90 -18.56 -23.38 -6.14
CA GLY A 90 -17.64 -23.35 -5.01
C GLY A 90 -16.79 -22.07 -4.95
N GLU A 91 -16.31 -21.75 -3.74
CA GLU A 91 -15.57 -20.51 -3.43
C GLU A 91 -14.36 -20.26 -4.34
N THR A 92 -13.60 -21.31 -4.67
CA THR A 92 -12.43 -21.20 -5.55
C THR A 92 -12.81 -20.69 -6.95
N ALA A 93 -13.95 -21.15 -7.50
CA ALA A 93 -14.44 -20.71 -8.79
C ALA A 93 -14.95 -19.25 -8.74
N GLY A 94 -15.67 -18.87 -7.68
CA GLY A 94 -16.10 -17.49 -7.46
C GLY A 94 -14.93 -16.52 -7.36
N GLN A 95 -13.88 -16.87 -6.60
CA GLN A 95 -12.66 -16.05 -6.50
C GLN A 95 -11.91 -15.94 -7.83
N ALA A 96 -11.82 -17.03 -8.60
CA ALA A 96 -11.19 -17.00 -9.92
C ALA A 96 -11.91 -16.05 -10.88
N VAL A 97 -13.25 -16.08 -10.92
CA VAL A 97 -14.08 -15.16 -11.72
C VAL A 97 -13.87 -13.71 -11.30
N PHE A 98 -13.81 -13.43 -9.99
CA PHE A 98 -13.55 -12.09 -9.49
C PHE A 98 -12.18 -11.55 -9.91
N ARG A 99 -11.11 -12.36 -9.74
CA ARG A 99 -9.75 -11.97 -10.11
C ARG A 99 -9.63 -11.72 -11.62
N ALA A 100 -10.14 -12.64 -12.44
CA ALA A 100 -10.10 -12.51 -13.89
C ALA A 100 -10.89 -11.29 -14.38
N GLY A 101 -12.09 -11.07 -13.84
CA GLY A 101 -12.92 -9.92 -14.19
C GLY A 101 -12.31 -8.58 -13.75
N ARG A 102 -11.68 -8.53 -12.57
CA ARG A 102 -10.96 -7.35 -12.10
C ARG A 102 -9.78 -7.00 -13.01
N LEU A 103 -8.94 -7.99 -13.32
CA LEU A 103 -7.79 -7.80 -14.22
C LEU A 103 -8.23 -7.33 -15.61
N TYR A 104 -9.33 -7.88 -16.14
CA TYR A 104 -9.89 -7.45 -17.42
C TYR A 104 -10.34 -5.99 -17.40
N VAL A 105 -10.99 -5.54 -16.32
CA VAL A 105 -11.43 -4.14 -16.17
C VAL A 105 -10.25 -3.20 -16.02
N GLU A 106 -9.26 -3.56 -15.21
CA GLU A 106 -8.01 -2.79 -15.04
C GLU A 106 -7.26 -2.69 -16.37
N PHE A 107 -7.12 -3.80 -17.10
CA PHE A 107 -6.53 -3.82 -18.45
C PHE A 107 -7.30 -2.94 -19.43
N LEU A 108 -8.62 -3.08 -19.50
CA LEU A 108 -9.46 -2.27 -20.40
C LEU A 108 -9.34 -0.79 -20.07
N TRP A 109 -9.28 -0.44 -18.78
CA TRP A 109 -9.10 0.93 -18.33
C TRP A 109 -7.73 1.48 -18.73
N LEU A 110 -6.64 0.76 -18.43
CA LEU A 110 -5.28 1.13 -18.82
C LEU A 110 -5.12 1.24 -20.34
N TYR A 111 -5.70 0.30 -21.09
CA TYR A 111 -5.72 0.34 -22.55
C TYR A 111 -6.47 1.57 -23.07
N THR A 112 -7.64 1.86 -22.51
CA THR A 112 -8.46 3.01 -22.91
C THR A 112 -7.78 4.33 -22.58
N VAL A 113 -7.26 4.48 -21.36
CA VAL A 113 -6.51 5.66 -20.92
C VAL A 113 -5.23 5.81 -21.74
N GLY A 114 -4.46 4.74 -21.91
CA GLY A 114 -3.21 4.76 -22.69
C GLY A 114 -3.41 5.08 -24.17
N ARG A 115 -4.61 4.85 -24.71
CA ARG A 115 -4.98 5.22 -26.09
C ARG A 115 -5.57 6.62 -26.21
N LEU A 116 -6.32 7.06 -25.20
CA LEU A 116 -7.01 8.36 -25.22
C LEU A 116 -6.18 9.51 -24.65
N VAL A 117 -5.21 9.23 -23.78
CA VAL A 117 -4.26 10.22 -23.26
C VAL A 117 -3.07 10.24 -24.23
N PRO A 118 -2.84 11.34 -24.97
CA PRO A 118 -1.63 11.48 -25.78
C PRO A 118 -0.39 11.25 -24.94
N ARG A 119 0.56 10.42 -25.41
CA ARG A 119 1.86 10.20 -24.75
C ARG A 119 2.65 11.50 -24.53
N GLU A 120 2.28 12.56 -25.24
CA GLU A 120 2.86 13.89 -25.18
C GLU A 120 2.46 14.70 -23.93
N LEU A 121 1.45 14.25 -23.15
CA LEU A 121 1.02 14.94 -21.92
C LEU A 121 1.85 14.60 -20.68
N THR A 122 2.69 13.56 -20.72
CA THR A 122 3.66 13.30 -19.64
C THR A 122 4.92 14.11 -19.91
N LEU A 123 4.83 15.43 -19.68
CA LEU A 123 5.99 16.31 -19.71
C LEU A 123 6.84 16.04 -18.48
N VAL A 124 7.95 15.31 -18.65
CA VAL A 124 9.08 15.43 -17.72
C VAL A 124 9.54 16.88 -17.83
N LEU A 125 9.46 17.64 -16.73
CA LEU A 125 10.04 18.98 -16.66
C LEU A 125 11.48 18.90 -17.17
N SER A 126 11.79 19.67 -18.21
CA SER A 126 13.13 19.69 -18.80
C SER A 126 14.17 19.91 -17.71
N ARG A 127 15.21 19.06 -17.69
CA ARG A 127 16.40 19.31 -16.85
C ARG A 127 17.16 20.58 -17.28
N ASP A 128 16.83 21.11 -18.45
CA ASP A 128 17.26 22.44 -18.89
C ASP A 128 16.25 23.49 -18.39
N THR A 129 16.46 23.90 -17.15
CA THR A 129 15.62 24.91 -16.49
C THR A 129 16.01 26.34 -16.87
N GLY A 130 17.09 26.53 -17.64
CA GLY A 130 17.65 27.84 -18.01
C GLY A 130 18.25 28.65 -16.85
N ILE A 131 18.02 28.25 -15.60
CA ILE A 131 18.45 28.97 -14.40
C ILE A 131 19.66 28.30 -13.74
N TYR A 132 19.63 26.97 -13.60
CA TYR A 132 20.70 26.21 -12.95
C TYR A 132 21.32 25.18 -13.91
N PRO A 133 22.67 25.02 -13.91
CA PRO A 133 23.32 23.92 -14.61
C PRO A 133 22.78 22.57 -14.16
N LYS A 134 22.72 21.58 -15.07
CA LYS A 134 22.26 20.22 -14.74
C LYS A 134 23.03 19.59 -13.57
N SER A 135 24.31 19.93 -13.40
CA SER A 135 25.16 19.45 -12.30
C SER A 135 24.65 19.89 -10.91
N THR A 136 23.92 21.00 -10.83
CA THR A 136 23.39 21.54 -9.56
C THR A 136 22.37 20.60 -8.92
N TYR A 137 21.60 19.88 -9.72
CA TYR A 137 20.61 18.90 -9.23
C TYR A 137 21.25 17.62 -8.69
N GLY A 138 22.54 17.39 -8.98
CA GLY A 138 23.31 16.28 -8.42
C GLY A 138 24.15 16.66 -7.19
N SER A 139 24.10 17.92 -6.75
CA SER A 139 24.87 18.41 -5.62
C SER A 139 23.94 18.90 -4.52
N ASN A 140 24.18 18.49 -3.28
CA ASN A 140 23.47 19.02 -2.12
C ASN A 140 23.78 20.52 -1.95
N PRO A 141 22.82 21.43 -2.15
CA PRO A 141 23.06 22.86 -2.01
C PRO A 141 23.16 23.31 -0.53
N TYR A 142 22.86 22.41 0.42
CA TYR A 142 22.88 22.64 1.86
C TYR A 142 23.99 21.83 2.55
N SER A 143 25.17 21.76 1.94
CA SER A 143 26.35 21.12 2.54
C SER A 143 26.63 21.70 3.94
N GLY A 144 26.83 20.84 4.95
CA GLY A 144 27.09 21.25 6.33
C GLY A 144 25.85 21.60 7.16
N TYR A 145 24.64 21.60 6.58
CA TYR A 145 23.41 21.76 7.36
C TYR A 145 23.25 20.64 8.39
N ALA A 146 23.52 19.40 7.97
CA ALA A 146 23.40 18.23 8.83
C ALA A 146 24.38 18.25 10.03
N GLU A 147 25.52 18.92 9.87
CA GLU A 147 26.61 18.96 10.85
C GLU A 147 26.56 20.22 11.73
N SER A 148 25.64 21.14 11.46
CA SER A 148 25.60 22.46 12.08
C SER A 148 24.95 22.42 13.45
N GLU A 149 25.72 22.72 14.51
CA GLU A 149 25.21 22.88 15.89
C GLU A 149 24.11 23.97 16.01
N ARG A 150 24.00 24.87 15.02
CA ARG A 150 22.93 25.88 14.99
C ARG A 150 21.55 25.28 14.77
N VAL A 151 21.47 24.04 14.26
CA VAL A 151 20.21 23.36 13.97
C VAL A 151 19.50 22.95 15.27
N GLY A 152 20.20 22.79 16.40
CA GLY A 152 19.59 22.68 17.73
C GLY A 152 18.76 21.41 17.98
N PHE A 153 18.64 20.53 16.99
CA PHE A 153 18.03 19.20 17.08
C PHE A 153 18.78 18.27 16.13
N ASP A 154 18.73 16.97 16.43
CA ASP A 154 19.36 15.94 15.62
C ASP A 154 18.61 15.75 14.29
N VAL A 155 19.39 15.75 13.21
CA VAL A 155 18.95 15.60 11.81
C VAL A 155 19.35 14.25 11.23
N GLY A 156 19.74 13.31 12.09
CA GLY A 156 19.91 11.91 11.75
C GLY A 156 18.67 11.34 11.07
N SER A 157 18.90 10.53 10.04
CA SER A 157 17.87 9.79 9.33
C SER A 157 17.62 8.46 10.03
N VAL A 158 16.35 8.09 10.14
CA VAL A 158 15.91 6.80 10.69
C VAL A 158 14.91 6.15 9.76
N ASP A 159 14.95 4.82 9.72
CA ASP A 159 13.86 4.00 9.19
C ASP A 159 12.96 3.57 10.34
N GLY A 160 11.79 4.19 10.40
CA GLY A 160 10.80 3.93 11.44
C GLY A 160 9.77 2.89 11.03
N VAL A 161 9.44 1.96 11.92
CA VAL A 161 8.36 0.98 11.76
C VAL A 161 7.41 1.01 12.94
N SER A 162 6.11 0.84 12.67
CA SER A 162 5.08 0.73 13.69
C SER A 162 4.24 -0.52 13.47
N ILE A 163 4.24 -1.41 14.47
CA ILE A 163 3.53 -2.69 14.45
C ILE A 163 2.61 -2.73 15.67
N GLY A 164 1.30 -2.62 15.43
CA GLY A 164 0.32 -2.45 16.50
C GLY A 164 0.60 -1.17 17.30
N ASN A 165 0.86 -1.33 18.60
CA ASN A 165 1.21 -0.23 19.51
C ASN A 165 2.72 -0.13 19.79
N ALA A 166 3.55 -0.91 19.09
CA ALA A 166 4.99 -0.85 19.23
C ALA A 166 5.58 -0.08 18.04
N SER A 167 6.51 0.82 18.33
CA SER A 167 7.23 1.59 17.32
C SER A 167 8.74 1.46 17.54
N ARG A 168 9.48 1.28 16.45
CA ARG A 168 10.94 1.14 16.47
C ARG A 168 11.55 2.05 15.41
N ALA A 169 12.67 2.68 15.74
CA ALA A 169 13.48 3.43 14.79
C ALA A 169 14.84 2.77 14.62
N TYR A 170 15.27 2.62 13.36
CA TYR A 170 16.59 2.13 13.00
C TYR A 170 17.38 3.30 12.38
N PRO A 171 18.33 3.91 13.12
CA PRO A 171 19.19 4.93 12.56
C PRO A 171 19.99 4.39 11.38
N GLU A 172 20.12 5.18 10.32
CA GLU A 172 20.80 4.78 9.08
C GLU A 172 22.23 4.29 9.37
N GLU A 173 22.97 5.00 10.23
CA GLU A 173 24.33 4.62 10.65
C GLU A 173 24.37 3.25 11.35
N THR A 174 23.35 2.92 12.14
CA THR A 174 23.24 1.62 12.81
C THR A 174 22.98 0.51 11.81
N VAL A 175 22.12 0.76 10.80
CA VAL A 175 21.82 -0.24 9.76
C VAL A 175 23.04 -0.49 8.87
N THR A 176 23.70 0.58 8.39
CA THR A 176 24.91 0.46 7.56
C THR A 176 26.07 -0.17 8.32
N GLY A 177 26.17 0.05 9.64
CA GLY A 177 27.22 -0.54 10.47
C GLY A 177 27.01 -2.01 10.83
N ALA A 178 25.76 -2.48 10.88
CA ALA A 178 25.42 -3.82 11.35
C ALA A 178 25.33 -4.89 10.23
N ASP A 179 25.48 -4.50 8.96
CA ASP A 179 25.18 -5.27 7.73
C ASP A 179 23.72 -5.78 7.63
N VAL A 180 23.24 -6.50 8.65
CA VAL A 180 21.89 -7.05 8.81
C VAL A 180 21.48 -6.99 10.27
N ILE A 181 20.26 -6.54 10.56
CA ILE A 181 19.70 -6.56 11.93
C ILE A 181 18.54 -7.56 11.98
N ASN A 182 18.63 -8.49 12.95
CA ASN A 182 17.56 -9.42 13.29
C ASN A 182 16.90 -8.96 14.60
N ASP A 183 15.75 -8.31 14.52
CA ASP A 183 15.05 -7.71 15.65
C ASP A 183 13.70 -8.38 15.90
N GLU A 184 13.03 -7.95 16.97
CA GLU A 184 11.64 -8.26 17.28
C GLU A 184 10.92 -6.98 17.73
N VAL A 185 9.85 -6.61 17.00
CA VAL A 185 9.07 -5.39 17.28
C VAL A 185 7.62 -5.77 17.49
N GLY A 186 7.10 -5.52 18.70
CA GLY A 186 5.70 -5.85 19.03
C GLY A 186 5.38 -7.34 18.91
N GLY A 187 6.37 -8.22 19.10
CA GLY A 187 6.23 -9.67 18.93
C GLY A 187 6.31 -10.17 17.49
N VAL A 188 6.59 -9.29 16.52
CA VAL A 188 6.85 -9.67 15.12
C VAL A 188 8.35 -9.73 14.91
N SER A 189 8.82 -10.84 14.34
CA SER A 189 10.23 -11.00 13.98
C SER A 189 10.55 -10.12 12.76
N VAL A 190 11.46 -9.16 12.92
CA VAL A 190 11.81 -8.17 11.88
C VAL A 190 13.24 -8.39 11.38
N LEU A 191 13.40 -8.43 10.06
CA LEU A 191 14.68 -8.29 9.37
C LEU A 191 14.83 -6.85 8.89
N VAL A 192 15.96 -6.22 9.19
CA VAL A 192 16.36 -4.92 8.64
C VAL A 192 17.63 -5.13 7.84
N VAL A 193 17.65 -4.65 6.59
CA VAL A 193 18.81 -4.78 5.71
C VAL A 193 18.91 -3.57 4.79
N GLU A 194 20.14 -3.07 4.59
CA GLU A 194 20.43 -2.09 3.56
C GLU A 194 20.69 -2.79 2.22
N ASP A 195 20.01 -2.34 1.16
CA ASP A 195 20.27 -2.84 -0.18
C ASP A 195 21.65 -2.37 -0.67
N GLN A 196 22.62 -3.28 -0.70
CA GLN A 196 24.00 -2.99 -1.06
C GLN A 196 24.19 -2.52 -2.53
N ARG A 197 23.15 -2.60 -3.38
CA ARG A 197 23.21 -2.21 -4.80
C ARG A 197 22.53 -0.87 -5.06
N GLU A 198 21.31 -0.73 -4.56
CA GLU A 198 20.45 0.42 -4.83
C GLU A 198 20.46 1.45 -3.69
N GLY A 199 21.01 1.07 -2.54
CA GLY A 199 20.95 1.83 -1.30
C GLY A 199 19.58 1.77 -0.64
N GLY A 200 19.52 2.26 0.58
CA GLY A 200 18.28 2.38 1.35
C GLY A 200 17.91 1.11 2.10
N VAL A 201 17.16 1.33 3.18
CA VAL A 201 16.83 0.30 4.16
C VAL A 201 15.49 -0.36 3.80
N LYS A 202 15.46 -1.68 3.93
CA LYS A 202 14.26 -2.51 3.73
C LYS A 202 13.99 -3.34 4.97
N LEU A 203 12.72 -3.40 5.37
CA LEU A 203 12.26 -4.17 6.51
C LEU A 203 11.33 -5.28 6.05
N PHE A 204 11.49 -6.46 6.63
CA PHE A 204 10.67 -7.64 6.33
C PHE A 204 10.26 -8.36 7.61
N VAL A 205 9.14 -9.08 7.56
CA VAL A 205 8.85 -10.14 8.53
C VAL A 205 9.79 -11.30 8.23
N ARG A 206 10.65 -11.68 9.18
CA ARG A 206 11.67 -12.72 8.98
C ARG A 206 11.17 -14.14 9.28
N GLU A 207 9.95 -14.44 8.84
CA GLU A 207 9.31 -15.74 9.06
C GLU A 207 9.21 -16.53 7.75
N VAL A 208 9.61 -17.80 7.79
CA VAL A 208 9.46 -18.75 6.68
C VAL A 208 8.68 -19.93 7.21
N ASP A 209 7.59 -20.30 6.52
CA ASP A 209 6.66 -21.33 6.96
C ASP A 209 6.10 -21.12 8.39
N GLY A 210 6.04 -19.86 8.85
CA GLY A 210 5.54 -19.47 10.17
C GLY A 210 6.55 -19.57 11.31
N GLU A 211 7.82 -19.87 11.01
CA GLU A 211 8.90 -19.91 12.00
C GLU A 211 9.89 -18.76 11.77
N PRO A 212 10.37 -18.10 12.84
CA PRO A 212 11.29 -16.98 12.71
C PRO A 212 12.70 -17.47 12.34
N VAL A 213 13.22 -16.95 11.23
CA VAL A 213 14.54 -17.30 10.67
C VAL A 213 15.54 -16.19 10.98
N ARG A 214 16.80 -16.54 11.21
CA ARG A 214 17.91 -15.57 11.31
C ARG A 214 18.65 -15.41 9.99
N PHE A 215 19.04 -14.18 9.72
CA PHE A 215 19.76 -13.77 8.52
C PHE A 215 21.14 -13.20 8.86
N SER A 216 22.06 -13.29 7.91
CA SER A 216 23.40 -12.72 7.99
C SER A 216 23.87 -12.31 6.60
N LEU A 217 24.87 -11.44 6.53
CA LEU A 217 25.56 -11.13 5.29
C LEU A 217 26.83 -11.98 5.18
N SER A 218 26.98 -12.74 4.09
CA SER A 218 28.19 -13.52 3.79
C SER A 218 28.66 -13.22 2.37
N ASP A 219 29.88 -12.73 2.21
CA ASP A 219 30.46 -12.36 0.90
C ASP A 219 29.55 -11.43 0.07
N GLY A 220 28.85 -10.49 0.73
CA GLY A 220 27.92 -9.55 0.09
C GLY A 220 26.58 -10.16 -0.32
N ARG A 221 26.28 -11.39 0.11
CA ARG A 221 25.01 -12.08 -0.12
C ARG A 221 24.24 -12.15 1.19
N LEU A 222 22.92 -11.94 1.11
CA LEU A 222 22.03 -12.17 2.23
C LEU A 222 21.77 -13.67 2.34
N VAL A 223 22.10 -14.26 3.49
CA VAL A 223 22.01 -15.71 3.71
C VAL A 223 21.27 -15.99 5.01
N ASP A 224 20.39 -16.98 5.01
CA ASP A 224 19.75 -17.44 6.25
C ASP A 224 20.58 -18.50 6.99
N GLU A 225 20.19 -18.81 8.24
CA GLU A 225 20.89 -19.80 9.07
C GLU A 225 20.86 -21.23 8.51
N ALA A 226 19.95 -21.54 7.58
CA ALA A 226 19.89 -22.80 6.87
C ALA A 226 20.79 -22.82 5.61
N GLY A 227 21.45 -21.71 5.30
CA GLY A 227 22.37 -21.56 4.17
C GLY A 227 21.68 -21.22 2.85
N ASN A 228 20.43 -20.78 2.87
CA ASN A 228 19.75 -20.30 1.67
C ASN A 228 20.22 -18.90 1.31
N GLU A 229 20.41 -18.63 0.02
CA GLU A 229 20.71 -17.28 -0.48
C GLU A 229 19.42 -16.53 -0.79
N TRP A 230 19.33 -15.28 -0.33
CA TRP A 230 18.18 -14.41 -0.49
C TRP A 230 18.55 -13.15 -1.27
N SER A 231 17.60 -12.63 -2.06
CA SER A 231 17.70 -11.30 -2.63
C SER A 231 17.44 -10.23 -1.55
N PHE A 232 17.97 -9.03 -1.75
CA PHE A 232 17.63 -7.87 -0.91
C PHE A 232 16.16 -7.42 -1.06
N ASP A 233 15.39 -8.04 -1.95
CA ASP A 233 13.94 -7.84 -2.07
C ASP A 233 13.13 -8.88 -1.27
N GLY A 234 13.80 -9.78 -0.54
CA GLY A 234 13.16 -10.76 0.32
C GLY A 234 12.76 -12.07 -0.38
N GLU A 235 13.38 -12.40 -1.51
CA GLU A 235 13.10 -13.66 -2.25
C GLU A 235 14.25 -14.66 -2.09
N ALA A 236 13.97 -15.88 -1.66
CA ALA A 236 14.95 -16.95 -1.60
C ALA A 236 15.30 -17.48 -2.99
N ARG A 237 16.57 -17.38 -3.38
CA ARG A 237 17.09 -17.72 -4.70
C ARG A 237 17.63 -19.13 -4.79
N GLU A 238 18.29 -19.59 -3.74
CA GLU A 238 18.93 -20.91 -3.70
C GLU A 238 18.69 -21.60 -2.35
N GLY A 239 18.74 -22.94 -2.35
CA GLY A 239 18.61 -23.77 -1.15
C GLY A 239 17.19 -24.33 -0.91
N PRO A 240 16.96 -25.00 0.23
CA PRO A 240 15.66 -25.57 0.61
C PRO A 240 14.47 -24.59 0.59
N HIS A 241 14.68 -23.29 0.82
CA HIS A 241 13.64 -22.26 0.82
C HIS A 241 13.46 -21.58 -0.55
N ALA A 242 14.10 -22.06 -1.62
CA ALA A 242 14.04 -21.42 -2.94
C ALA A 242 12.58 -21.19 -3.41
N GLY A 243 12.29 -19.94 -3.79
CA GLY A 243 10.96 -19.47 -4.18
C GLY A 243 10.08 -18.97 -3.03
N ALA A 244 10.55 -19.03 -1.78
CA ALA A 244 9.90 -18.34 -0.67
C ALA A 244 10.10 -16.81 -0.78
N GLU A 245 9.10 -16.06 -0.33
CA GLU A 245 9.12 -14.59 -0.29
C GLU A 245 8.80 -14.12 1.13
N LEU A 246 9.55 -13.14 1.63
CA LEU A 246 9.29 -12.49 2.91
C LEU A 246 8.26 -11.38 2.75
N ASP A 247 7.39 -11.23 3.75
CA ASP A 247 6.44 -10.13 3.79
C ASP A 247 7.14 -8.80 4.10
N ARG A 248 7.10 -7.86 3.16
CA ARG A 248 7.71 -6.53 3.35
C ARG A 248 6.90 -5.69 4.34
N LEU A 249 7.60 -5.08 5.29
CA LEU A 249 7.05 -4.12 6.23
C LEU A 249 7.08 -2.71 5.65
N ASN A 250 6.06 -1.91 5.98
CA ASN A 250 6.05 -0.50 5.65
C ASN A 250 6.94 0.27 6.65
N SER A 251 8.19 0.54 6.25
CA SER A 251 9.09 1.46 6.94
C SER A 251 8.96 2.89 6.39
N HIS A 252 9.35 3.86 7.21
CA HIS A 252 9.38 5.27 6.85
C HIS A 252 10.79 5.83 7.08
N GLY A 253 11.53 6.05 6.00
CA GLY A 253 12.76 6.83 6.02
C GLY A 253 12.43 8.30 6.27
N ILE A 254 12.70 8.79 7.47
CA ILE A 254 12.40 10.16 7.91
C ILE A 254 13.47 10.64 8.90
N PHE A 255 13.57 11.96 9.10
CA PHE A 255 14.42 12.51 10.15
C PHE A 255 13.92 12.13 11.55
N TRP A 256 14.87 11.85 12.45
CA TRP A 256 14.62 11.46 13.85
C TRP A 256 13.68 12.43 14.58
N PHE A 257 13.92 13.74 14.47
CA PHE A 257 13.10 14.74 15.16
C PHE A 257 11.63 14.70 14.73
N ALA A 258 11.33 14.28 13.50
CA ALA A 258 9.97 14.14 13.02
C ALA A 258 9.36 12.79 13.46
N TRP A 259 10.14 11.71 13.40
CA TRP A 259 9.69 10.39 13.87
C TRP A 259 9.32 10.41 15.34
N SER A 260 10.21 10.93 16.19
CA SER A 260 10.05 10.96 17.65
C SER A 260 8.83 11.78 18.12
N GLU A 261 8.40 12.78 17.34
CA GLU A 261 7.18 13.54 17.64
C GLU A 261 5.90 12.72 17.38
N PHE A 262 5.89 11.87 16.35
CA PHE A 262 4.76 10.99 16.05
C PHE A 262 4.76 9.70 16.87
N HIS A 263 5.93 9.26 17.33
CA HIS A 263 6.17 8.01 18.04
C HIS A 263 7.02 8.24 19.31
N PRO A 264 6.49 8.93 20.34
CA PRO A 264 7.27 9.30 21.53
C PRO A 264 7.70 8.09 22.37
N GLU A 265 7.01 6.95 22.25
CA GLU A 265 7.36 5.68 22.88
C GLU A 265 8.36 4.83 22.08
N THR A 266 8.87 5.33 20.93
CA THR A 266 9.80 4.55 20.12
C THR A 266 11.05 4.17 20.91
N VAL A 267 11.50 2.94 20.71
CA VAL A 267 12.81 2.49 21.18
C VAL A 267 13.79 2.60 20.01
N GLU A 268 14.90 3.32 20.21
CA GLU A 268 16.02 3.28 19.27
C GLU A 268 16.77 1.95 19.43
N THR A 269 17.21 1.38 18.31
CA THR A 269 18.10 0.23 18.35
C THR A 269 19.52 0.71 18.71
N PRO A 270 20.11 0.23 19.82
CA PRO A 270 21.46 0.65 20.19
C PRO A 270 22.47 0.19 19.13
N SER A 271 23.45 1.04 18.85
CA SER A 271 24.68 0.62 18.18
C SER A 271 25.47 -0.27 19.14
N GLU A 272 25.71 -1.53 18.78
CA GLU A 272 26.65 -2.40 19.49
C GLU A 272 28.11 -2.00 19.20
#